data_AF-A0A961XZH2-F1
#
_entry.id   AF-A0A961XZH2-F1
#
_cell.length_a   1.000
_cell.length_b   1.000
_cell.length_c   1.000
_cell.angle_alpha   90.00
_cell.angle_beta   90.00
_cell.angle_gamma   90.00
#
_symmetry.space_group_name_H-M   'P 1'
#
loop_
_entity.id
_entity.type
_entity.pdbx_description
1 polymer ?
#
loop_
_entity_poly.entity_id
_entity_poly.type
_entity_poly.pdbx_seq_one_letter_code
_entity_poly.pdbx_strand_id
1 'polypeptide(L)'
;MNLELPKQISAYFEADRHRNPDAVAACFSEDAVVRDEHKTHAGREAIRRWKAEASIRFTYTVEPFAIGTEGPRTVVTSHLVGDFPGSPVDLKYFFVLE
;
A
#
# COMPACT_ATOMS: atom_id res chain seq x y z
N MET A 1 -7.88 -9.21 -16.65
CA MET A 1 -8.04 -7.76 -16.88
C MET A 1 -6.73 -7.13 -16.47
N ASN A 2 -6.03 -6.41 -17.36
CA ASN A 2 -4.79 -5.73 -17.00
C ASN A 2 -5.18 -4.35 -16.44
N LEU A 3 -5.19 -4.21 -15.12
CA LEU A 3 -5.49 -2.91 -14.49
C LEU A 3 -4.28 -2.00 -14.71
N GLU A 4 -4.45 -0.93 -15.49
CA GLU A 4 -3.38 0.03 -15.73
C GLU A 4 -3.30 1.01 -14.55
N LEU A 5 -2.27 0.83 -13.71
CA LEU A 5 -1.98 1.69 -12.58
C LEU A 5 -0.91 2.73 -12.97
N PRO A 6 -0.98 3.97 -12.43
CA PRO A 6 0.12 4.92 -12.51
C PRO A 6 1.43 4.29 -12.03
N LYS A 7 2.54 4.66 -12.67
CA LYS A 7 3.85 4.02 -12.45
C LYS A 7 4.26 3.96 -10.97
N GLN A 8 4.03 5.04 -10.23
CA GLN A 8 4.34 5.15 -8.79
C GLN A 8 3.51 4.17 -7.95
N ILE A 9 2.23 4.05 -8.27
CA ILE A 9 1.30 3.15 -7.58
C ILE A 9 1.62 1.68 -7.92
N SER A 10 1.92 1.39 -9.20
CA SER A 10 2.36 0.07 -9.62
C SER A 10 3.65 -0.34 -8.90
N ALA A 11 4.63 0.57 -8.78
CA ALA A 11 5.87 0.30 -8.07
C ALA A 11 5.65 0.01 -6.59
N TYR A 12 4.71 0.71 -5.94
CA TYR A 12 4.32 0.42 -4.55
C TYR A 12 3.79 -1.01 -4.39
N PHE A 13 2.84 -1.44 -5.23
CA PHE A 13 2.26 -2.79 -5.12
C PHE A 13 3.28 -3.89 -5.45
N GLU A 14 4.16 -3.67 -6.42
CA GLU A 14 5.26 -4.61 -6.72
C GLU A 14 6.24 -4.74 -5.54
N ALA A 15 6.64 -3.61 -4.95
CA ALA A 15 7.50 -3.61 -3.77
C ALA A 15 6.85 -4.30 -2.56
N ASP A 16 5.55 -4.07 -2.37
CA ASP A 16 4.75 -4.72 -1.33
C ASP A 16 4.65 -6.23 -1.55
N ARG A 17 4.36 -6.66 -2.78
CA ARG A 17 4.29 -8.07 -3.17
C ARG A 17 5.60 -8.81 -2.88
N HIS A 18 6.73 -8.14 -3.04
CA HIS A 18 8.05 -8.71 -2.72
C HIS A 18 8.42 -8.64 -1.23
N ARG A 19 7.52 -8.13 -0.37
CA ARG A 19 7.75 -7.94 1.07
C ARG A 19 9.06 -7.20 1.32
N ASN A 20 9.32 -6.15 0.54
CA ASN A 20 10.55 -5.36 0.59
C ASN A 20 10.25 -3.97 1.19
N PRO A 21 10.44 -3.77 2.50
CA PRO A 21 10.12 -2.51 3.17
C PRO A 21 10.95 -1.33 2.65
N ASP A 22 12.20 -1.57 2.24
CA ASP A 22 13.08 -0.55 1.69
C ASP A 22 12.57 -0.06 0.33
N ALA A 23 12.15 -0.97 -0.55
CA ALA A 23 11.58 -0.63 -1.85
C ALA A 23 10.22 0.07 -1.71
N VAL A 24 9.38 -0.35 -0.75
CA VAL A 24 8.11 0.32 -0.45
C VAL A 24 8.37 1.75 0.01
N ALA A 25 9.28 1.94 0.97
CA ALA A 25 9.61 3.27 1.48
C ALA A 25 10.20 4.19 0.39
N ALA A 26 10.98 3.65 -0.55
CA ALA A 26 11.52 4.40 -1.68
C ALA A 26 10.45 4.92 -2.66
N CYS A 27 9.24 4.36 -2.63
CA CYS A 27 8.12 4.85 -3.46
C CYS A 27 7.49 6.15 -2.92
N PHE A 28 7.83 6.56 -1.70
CA PHE A 28 7.27 7.73 -1.03
C PHE A 28 8.25 8.91 -1.00
N SER A 29 7.73 10.14 -0.99
CA SER A 29 8.52 11.35 -0.70
C SER A 29 9.14 11.29 0.71
N GLU A 30 10.11 12.17 1.00
CA GLU A 30 10.79 12.18 2.30
C GLU A 30 9.83 12.51 3.46
N ASP A 31 8.82 13.33 3.20
CA ASP A 31 7.81 13.85 4.12
C ASP A 31 6.44 13.15 4.01
N ALA A 32 6.35 12.09 3.20
CA ALA A 32 5.12 11.36 3.00
C ALA A 32 4.50 10.83 4.30
N VAL A 33 3.18 10.68 4.31
CA VAL A 33 2.43 10.18 5.45
C VAL A 33 1.57 9.00 5.04
N VAL A 34 1.74 7.87 5.75
CA VAL A 34 0.85 6.71 5.64
C VAL A 34 -0.03 6.65 6.88
N ARG A 35 -1.32 6.38 6.68
CA ARG A 35 -2.28 6.13 7.77
C ARG A 35 -2.82 4.72 7.61
N ASP A 36 -2.56 3.87 8.59
CA ASP A 36 -2.94 2.46 8.58
C ASP A 36 -3.16 1.96 10.01
N GLU A 37 -4.06 1.00 10.21
CA GLU A 37 -4.41 0.43 11.53
C GLU A 37 -4.62 1.49 12.65
N HIS A 38 -5.27 2.62 12.34
CA HIS A 38 -5.45 3.79 13.24
C HIS A 38 -4.15 4.49 13.69
N LYS A 39 -3.01 4.17 13.08
CA LYS A 39 -1.72 4.82 13.30
C LYS A 39 -1.36 5.72 12.12
N THR A 40 -0.50 6.68 12.39
CA THR A 40 0.06 7.60 11.39
C THR A 40 1.57 7.41 11.37
N HIS A 41 2.13 7.14 10.19
CA HIS A 41 3.54 6.93 9.94
C HIS A 41 4.03 8.07 9.03
N ALA A 42 4.71 9.04 9.63
CA ALA A 42 5.21 10.23 8.92
C ALA A 42 6.70 10.10 8.62
N GLY A 43 7.05 10.31 7.35
CA GLY A 43 8.40 10.22 6.83
C GLY A 43 8.80 8.82 6.39
N ARG A 44 9.74 8.76 5.45
CA ARG A 44 10.18 7.52 4.78
C ARG A 44 10.64 6.44 5.77
N GLU A 45 11.39 6.80 6.80
CA GLU A 45 11.87 5.85 7.82
C GLU A 45 10.73 5.25 8.65
N ALA A 46 9.69 6.04 8.98
CA ALA A 46 8.54 5.52 9.71
C ALA A 46 7.71 4.57 8.84
N ILE A 47 7.54 4.90 7.55
CA ILE A 47 6.86 4.05 6.56
C ILE A 47 7.61 2.72 6.36
N ARG A 48 8.94 2.77 6.28
CA ARG A 48 9.79 1.58 6.21
C ARG A 48 9.56 0.64 7.40
N ARG A 49 9.59 1.19 8.62
CA ARG A 49 9.36 0.42 9.85
C ARG A 49 7.96 -0.19 9.90
N TRP A 50 6.95 0.61 9.58
CA TRP A 50 5.56 0.14 9.46
C TRP A 50 5.46 -1.08 8.54
N LYS A 51 6.06 -0.99 7.34
CA LYS A 51 5.96 -2.07 6.37
C LYS A 51 6.74 -3.33 6.80
N ALA A 52 7.88 -3.15 7.45
CA ALA A 52 8.65 -4.26 8.03
C ALA A 52 7.85 -4.97 9.14
N GLU A 53 7.24 -4.22 10.05
CA GLU A 53 6.40 -4.77 11.12
C GLU A 53 5.17 -5.50 10.56
N ALA A 54 4.47 -4.90 9.59
CA ALA A 54 3.32 -5.51 8.93
C ALA A 54 3.70 -6.84 8.24
N SER A 55 4.87 -6.87 7.57
CA SER A 55 5.37 -8.06 6.88
C SER A 55 5.79 -9.18 7.83
N ILE A 56 6.17 -8.87 9.08
CA ILE A 56 6.46 -9.87 10.11
C ILE A 56 5.17 -10.42 10.74
N ARG A 57 4.19 -9.54 11.00
CA ARG A 57 2.94 -9.88 11.66
C ARG A 57 2.02 -10.71 10.78
N PHE A 58 2.00 -10.44 9.48
CA PHE A 58 1.06 -11.04 8.55
C PHE A 58 1.73 -11.45 7.25
N THR A 59 1.25 -12.56 6.69
CA THR A 59 1.51 -12.98 5.32
C THR A 59 0.23 -12.77 4.51
N TYR A 60 0.30 -11.86 3.55
CA TYR A 60 -0.84 -11.50 2.71
C TYR A 60 -0.42 -11.28 1.25
N THR A 61 -1.40 -11.39 0.36
CA THR A 61 -1.32 -10.98 -1.04
C THR A 61 -2.34 -9.89 -1.30
N VAL A 62 -1.93 -8.88 -2.06
CA VAL A 62 -2.78 -7.77 -2.51
C VAL A 62 -2.97 -7.89 -4.02
N GLU A 63 -4.22 -7.96 -4.47
CA GLU A 63 -4.54 -7.95 -5.90
C GLU A 63 -5.42 -6.75 -6.26
N PRO A 64 -4.85 -5.68 -6.84
CA PRO A 64 -5.61 -4.54 -7.36
C PRO A 64 -6.56 -4.97 -8.48
N PHE A 65 -7.83 -4.60 -8.38
CA PHE A 65 -8.83 -4.94 -9.41
C PHE A 65 -9.65 -3.73 -9.91
N ALA A 66 -9.63 -2.60 -9.21
CA ALA A 66 -10.27 -1.37 -9.68
C ALA A 66 -9.44 -0.13 -9.32
N ILE A 67 -9.47 0.88 -10.19
CA ILE A 67 -8.90 2.20 -9.95
C ILE A 67 -9.94 3.27 -10.25
N GLY A 68 -9.97 4.32 -9.44
CA GLY A 68 -10.80 5.49 -9.63
C GLY A 68 -10.16 6.72 -9.01
N THR A 69 -10.89 7.82 -9.01
CA THR A 69 -10.47 9.09 -8.40
C THR A 69 -11.53 9.59 -7.43
N GLU A 70 -11.06 10.15 -6.32
CA GLU A 70 -11.89 10.81 -5.31
C GLU A 70 -11.26 12.17 -4.98
N GLY A 71 -11.75 13.21 -5.66
CA GLY A 71 -11.14 14.55 -5.61
C GLY A 71 -9.68 14.50 -6.09
N PRO A 72 -8.70 14.95 -5.27
CA PRO A 72 -7.28 14.90 -5.63
C PRO A 72 -6.62 13.53 -5.41
N ARG A 73 -7.37 12.52 -4.96
CA ARG A 73 -6.83 11.20 -4.59
C ARG A 73 -7.10 10.17 -5.67
N THR A 74 -6.09 9.35 -5.95
CA THR A 74 -6.27 8.11 -6.71
C THR A 74 -6.66 7.00 -5.75
N VAL A 75 -7.77 6.32 -6.03
CA VAL A 75 -8.28 5.22 -5.19
C VAL A 75 -8.08 3.91 -5.91
N VAL A 76 -7.31 3.00 -5.31
CA VAL A 76 -7.14 1.63 -5.82
C VAL A 76 -7.90 0.69 -4.89
N THR A 77 -8.83 -0.07 -5.45
CA THR A 77 -9.52 -1.14 -4.72
C THR A 77 -8.81 -2.45 -5.01
N SER A 78 -8.43 -3.15 -3.94
CA SER A 78 -7.65 -4.37 -4.02
C SER A 78 -8.26 -5.47 -3.16
N HIS A 79 -8.17 -6.70 -3.64
CA HIS A 79 -8.53 -7.88 -2.89
C HIS A 79 -7.35 -8.31 -2.02
N LEU A 80 -7.55 -8.33 -0.70
CA LEU A 80 -6.53 -8.70 0.27
C LEU A 80 -6.83 -10.07 0.88
N VAL A 81 -5.91 -11.00 0.69
CA VAL A 81 -6.00 -12.37 1.23
C VAL A 81 -4.77 -12.66 2.07
N GLY A 82 -4.92 -13.18 3.27
CA GLY A 82 -3.81 -13.43 4.18
C GLY A 82 -4.22 -14.09 5.49
N ASP A 83 -3.27 -14.18 6.42
CA ASP A 83 -3.42 -14.82 7.74
C ASP A 83 -3.90 -13.86 8.85
N PHE A 84 -4.51 -12.74 8.48
CA PHE A 84 -5.05 -11.76 9.42
C PHE A 84 -6.54 -12.02 9.76
N PRO A 85 -7.03 -11.61 10.95
CA PRO A 85 -8.44 -11.73 11.30
C PRO A 85 -9.33 -10.95 10.32
N GLY A 86 -10.30 -11.64 9.71
CA GLY A 86 -11.23 -11.03 8.75
C GLY A 86 -10.83 -11.17 7.28
N SER A 87 -9.76 -11.94 6.97
CA SER A 87 -9.45 -12.31 5.59
C SER A 87 -10.49 -13.29 5.01
N PRO A 88 -10.86 -13.18 3.71
CA PRO A 88 -10.47 -12.14 2.75
C PRO A 88 -11.25 -10.83 2.90
N VAL A 89 -10.66 -9.72 2.48
CA VAL A 89 -11.32 -8.39 2.50
C VAL A 89 -10.93 -7.55 1.29
N ASP A 90 -11.86 -6.74 0.80
CA ASP A 90 -11.56 -5.71 -0.21
C ASP A 90 -11.21 -4.39 0.49
N LEU A 91 -10.00 -3.89 0.23
CA LEU A 91 -9.51 -2.62 0.77
C LEU A 91 -9.41 -1.55 -0.30
N LYS A 92 -9.63 -0.30 0.11
CA LYS A 92 -9.39 0.89 -0.69
C LYS A 92 -8.10 1.56 -0.24
N TYR A 93 -7.14 1.66 -1.14
CA TYR A 93 -5.89 2.40 -0.97
C TYR A 93 -6.06 3.79 -1.57
N PHE A 94 -5.85 4.82 -0.76
CA PHE A 94 -5.96 6.21 -1.18
C PHE A 94 -4.57 6.81 -1.35
N PHE A 95 -4.20 7.13 -2.58
CA PHE A 95 -2.92 7.73 -2.93
C PHE A 95 -3.10 9.20 -3.30
N VAL A 96 -2.20 10.04 -2.81
CA VAL A 96 -1.96 11.38 -3.36
C VAL A 96 -0.62 11.30 -4.06
N LEU A 97 -0.59 11.70 -5.32
CA LEU A 97 0.62 11.73 -6.14
C LEU A 97 1.11 13.17 -6.26
N GLU A 98 2.42 13.36 -6.23
CA GLU A 98 3.11 14.63 -6.50
C GLU A 98 3.74 14.63 -7.90
#